data_AF-A0A3N8AKB1-F1
#
_entry.id   AF-A0A3N8AKB1-F1
#
_cell.length_a   1.000
_cell.length_b   1.000
_cell.length_c   1.000
_cell.angle_alpha   90.00
_cell.angle_beta   90.00
_cell.angle_gamma   90.00
#
_symmetry.space_group_name_H-M   'P 1'
#
loop_
_entity.id
_entity.type
_entity.pdbx_description
1 polymer ?
#
loop_
_entity_poly.entity_id
_entity_poly.type
_entity_poly.pdbx_seq_one_letter_code
_entity_poly.pdbx_strand_id
1 'polypeptide(L)' 'MSNLNGKTAVVTGAASGIGKEIALELAKAGAAVAIADLNQDGANAVADE' A
#
# COMPACT_ATOMS: atom_id res chain seq x y z
N MET A 1 13.53 9.42 -3.29
CA MET A 1 12.90 8.25 -2.64
C MET A 1 13.88 7.11 -2.62
N SER A 2 13.91 6.35 -1.53
CA SER A 2 14.74 5.14 -1.41
C SER A 2 14.25 4.08 -2.41
N ASN A 3 15.18 3.34 -3.02
CA ASN A 3 14.84 2.22 -3.89
C ASN A 3 14.44 1.02 -3.02
N LEU A 4 13.21 0.53 -3.17
CA LEU A 4 12.65 -0.61 -2.43
C LEU A 4 12.41 -1.84 -3.32
N ASN A 5 13.00 -1.90 -4.51
CA ASN A 5 12.88 -3.04 -5.41
C ASN A 5 13.23 -4.36 -4.69
N GLY A 6 12.33 -5.35 -4.80
CA GLY A 6 12.51 -6.66 -4.18
C GLY A 6 12.26 -6.68 -2.67
N LYS A 7 11.73 -5.60 -2.08
CA LYS A 7 11.22 -5.59 -0.71
C LYS A 7 9.72 -5.81 -0.68
N THR A 8 9.25 -6.33 0.44
CA THR A 8 7.82 -6.50 0.73
C THR A 8 7.45 -5.62 1.92
N ALA A 9 6.31 -4.94 1.82
CA ALA A 9 5.76 -4.12 2.89
C ALA A 9 4.30 -4.51 3.18
N VAL A 10 3.87 -4.36 4.43
CA VAL A 10 2.46 -4.50 4.83
C VAL A 10 2.03 -3.17 5.42
N VAL A 11 0.92 -2.62 4.94
CA VAL A 11 0.38 -1.35 5.43
C VAL A 11 -1.01 -1.58 6.00
N THR A 12 -1.19 -1.28 7.29
CA THR A 12 -2.47 -1.38 7.99
C THR A 12 -3.23 -0.06 7.94
N GLY A 13 -4.56 -0.09 7.87
CA GLY A 13 -5.35 1.13 7.70
C GLY A 13 -5.19 1.73 6.30
N ALA A 14 -4.89 0.88 5.32
CA ALA A 14 -4.46 1.29 3.99
C ALA A 14 -5.61 1.53 3.00
N ALA A 15 -6.87 1.32 3.40
CA ALA A 15 -8.01 1.58 2.53
C ALA A 15 -8.26 3.08 2.30
N SER A 16 -7.66 3.98 3.10
CA SER A 16 -7.86 5.43 2.97
C SER A 16 -6.78 6.27 3.65
N GLY A 17 -6.86 7.59 3.46
CA GLY A 17 -6.07 8.58 4.19
C GLY A 17 -4.56 8.38 4.06
N ILE A 18 -3.85 8.54 5.18
CA ILE A 18 -2.37 8.43 5.22
C ILE A 18 -1.91 7.01 4.90
N GLY A 19 -2.63 5.98 5.33
CA GLY A 19 -2.27 4.59 5.05
C GLY A 19 -2.27 4.29 3.55
N LYS A 20 -3.28 4.79 2.82
CA LYS A 20 -3.33 4.72 1.36
C LYS A 20 -2.10 5.38 0.72
N GLU A 21 -1.81 6.63 1.07
CA GLU A 21 -0.68 7.35 0.47
C GLU A 21 0.68 6.69 0.78
N ILE A 22 0.86 6.15 1.99
CA ILE A 22 2.06 5.37 2.34
C ILE A 22 2.17 4.13 1.45
N ALA A 23 1.08 3.37 1.28
CA ALA A 23 1.10 2.18 0.44
C ALA A 23 1.46 2.51 -1.02
N LEU A 24 0.86 3.56 -1.58
CA LEU A 24 1.15 4.01 -2.94
C LEU A 24 2.60 4.48 -3.10
N GLU A 25 3.13 5.24 -2.15
CA GLU A 25 4.52 5.69 -2.22
C GLU A 25 5.53 4.55 -2.06
N LEU A 26 5.24 3.54 -1.23
CA LEU A 26 6.06 2.33 -1.13
C LEU A 26 6.02 1.51 -2.42
N ALA A 27 4.84 1.39 -3.06
CA ALA A 27 4.68 0.72 -4.34
C ALA A 27 5.43 1.44 -5.46
N LYS A 28 5.32 2.78 -5.54
CA LYS A 28 6.09 3.63 -6.47
C LYS A 28 7.60 3.50 -6.28
N ALA A 29 8.05 3.30 -5.03
CA ALA A 29 9.44 3.02 -4.70
C ALA A 29 9.89 1.59 -5.05
N GLY A 30 8.99 0.73 -5.51
CA GLY A 30 9.27 -0.60 -6.04
C GLY A 30 9.05 -1.76 -5.06
N ALA A 31 8.45 -1.51 -3.90
CA ALA A 31 8.08 -2.58 -2.98
C ALA A 31 6.84 -3.34 -3.48
N ALA A 32 6.77 -4.64 -3.19
CA ALA A 32 5.51 -5.37 -3.21
C ALA A 32 4.74 -5.04 -1.92
N VAL A 33 3.55 -4.45 -2.03
CA VAL A 33 2.80 -3.93 -0.87
C VAL A 33 1.54 -4.74 -0.64
N ALA A 34 1.35 -5.22 0.58
CA ALA A 34 0.09 -5.79 1.04
C ALA A 34 -0.77 -4.71 1.71
N ILE A 35 -1.98 -4.51 1.19
CA ILE A 35 -2.98 -3.60 1.72
C ILE A 35 -3.80 -4.34 2.79
N ALA A 36 -3.72 -3.89 4.04
CA ALA A 36 -4.46 -4.49 5.16
C ALA A 36 -5.41 -3.46 5.77
N ASP A 37 -6.70 -3.75 5.73
CA ASP A 37 -7.74 -2.90 6.33
C ASP A 37 -8.96 -3.74 6.71
N LEU A 38 -9.80 -3.21 7.60
CA LEU A 38 -11.11 -3.80 7.90
C LEU A 38 -12.10 -3.56 6.76
N ASN A 39 -11.97 -2.45 6.02
CA ASN A 39 -12.77 -2.18 4.85
C ASN A 39 -12.20 -2.91 3.62
N GLN A 40 -12.70 -4.13 3.37
CA GLN A 40 -12.23 -4.96 2.27
C GLN A 40 -12.42 -4.31 0.89
N ASP A 41 -13.56 -3.64 0.66
CA ASP A 41 -13.84 -3.00 -0.63
C ASP A 41 -12.87 -1.83 -0.89
N GLY A 42 -12.63 -1.02 0.15
CA GLY A 42 -11.63 0.05 0.08
C GLY A 42 -10.20 -0.47 -0.08
N ALA A 43 -9.86 -1.57 0.59
CA ALA A 43 -8.55 -2.21 0.44
C ALA A 43 -8.33 -2.74 -0.98
N ASN A 44 -9.33 -3.39 -1.57
CA ASN A 44 -9.27 -3.88 -2.95
C ASN A 44 -9.14 -2.71 -3.94
N ALA A 45 -9.93 -1.65 -3.76
CA ALA A 45 -9.86 -0.47 -4.63
C ALA A 45 -8.46 0.19 -4.62
N VAL A 46 -7.79 0.24 -3.46
CA VAL A 46 -6.41 0.75 -3.36
C VAL A 46 -5.39 -0.21 -3.96
N ALA A 47 -5.61 -1.52 -3.84
CA ALA A 47 -4.72 -2.53 -4.41
C ALA A 47 -4.74 -2.56 -5.96
N ASP A 48 -5.84 -2.10 -6.57
CA ASP A 48 -6.04 -2.04 -8.02
C ASP A 48 -5.55 -0.71 -8.66
N GLU A 49 -5.12 0.28 -7.86
CA GLU A 49 -4.53 1.56 -8.34
C GLU A 49 -3.05 1.43 -8.73
#